data_AF-A0A8S3WAI7-F1
#
_entry.id   AF-A0A8S3WAI7-F1
#
_cell.length_a   1.000
_cell.length_b   1.000
_cell.length_c   1.000
_cell.angle_alpha   90.00
_cell.angle_beta   90.00
_cell.angle_gamma   90.00
#
_symmetry.space_group_name_H-M   'P 1'
#
loop_
_entity.id
_entity.type
_entity.pdbx_description
1 polymer ?
#
loop_
_entity_poly.entity_id
_entity_poly.type
_entity_poly.pdbx_seq_one_letter_code
_entity_poly.pdbx_strand_id
1 'polypeptide(L)'
;MKASIPAVGTEIAGVITNVPTNLSNSRIFGMLTTYRKIICVKRVMRKLKNDAGRSLMQSTGTVAITFASKVLPDHVDLHGWRFVVNQYITPVKQC
;
A
#
# COMPACT_ATOMS: atom_id res chain seq x y z
N MET A 1 -20.54 22.08 10.41
CA MET A 1 -20.73 20.72 10.94
C MET A 1 -19.78 19.79 10.18
N LYS A 2 -18.72 19.24 10.80
CA LYS A 2 -17.84 18.25 10.17
C LYS A 2 -18.19 16.88 10.77
N ALA A 3 -18.83 16.01 9.98
CA ALA A 3 -19.10 14.65 10.40
C ALA A 3 -17.79 13.84 10.34
N SER A 4 -17.45 13.15 11.43
CA SER A 4 -16.35 12.18 11.45
C SER A 4 -16.88 10.87 10.87
N ILE A 5 -16.56 10.58 9.61
CA ILE A 5 -16.93 9.31 8.96
C ILE A 5 -15.83 8.30 9.29
N PRO A 6 -16.15 7.15 9.90
CA PRO A 6 -15.14 6.15 10.23
C PRO A 6 -14.53 5.55 8.96
N ALA A 7 -13.19 5.60 8.86
CA ALA A 7 -12.43 5.10 7.70
C ALA A 7 -12.76 3.63 7.36
N VAL A 8 -13.08 2.81 8.36
CA VAL A 8 -13.46 1.39 8.22
C VAL A 8 -14.69 1.21 7.29
N GLY A 9 -15.58 2.20 7.20
CA GLY A 9 -16.78 2.13 6.37
C GLY A 9 -16.63 2.72 4.97
N THR A 10 -15.52 3.39 4.66
CA THR A 10 -15.35 4.16 3.42
C THR A 10 -14.06 3.88 2.67
N GLU A 11 -13.14 3.14 3.27
CA GLU A 11 -11.82 2.88 2.73
C GLU A 11 -11.54 1.38 2.67
N ILE A 12 -10.83 0.96 1.63
CA ILE A 12 -10.34 -0.42 1.48
C ILE A 12 -8.87 -0.41 1.12
N ALA A 13 -8.10 -1.32 1.71
CA ALA A 13 -6.67 -1.44 1.46
C ALA A 13 -6.38 -2.65 0.56
N GLY A 14 -5.57 -2.42 -0.46
CA GLY A 14 -5.03 -3.43 -1.36
C GLY A 14 -3.51 -3.50 -1.29
N VAL A 15 -2.95 -4.57 -1.84
CA VAL A 15 -1.51 -4.81 -1.95
C VAL A 15 -1.16 -5.15 -3.38
N ILE A 16 -0.11 -4.53 -3.89
CA ILE A 16 0.57 -4.92 -5.12
C ILE A 16 1.98 -5.42 -4.80
N THR A 17 2.42 -6.46 -5.52
CA THR A 17 3.75 -7.06 -5.38
C THR A 17 4.62 -6.75 -6.60
N ASN A 18 5.91 -7.05 -6.52
CA ASN A 18 6.89 -6.84 -7.60
C ASN A 18 7.07 -5.37 -8.03
N VAL A 19 6.89 -4.43 -7.10
CA VAL A 19 7.15 -3.00 -7.35
C VAL A 19 8.63 -2.68 -7.10
N PRO A 20 9.35 -2.05 -8.06
CA PRO A 20 10.76 -1.71 -7.91
C PRO A 20 11.06 -0.95 -6.61
N THR A 21 12.06 -1.40 -5.85
CA THR A 21 12.42 -0.85 -4.53
C THR A 21 13.06 0.53 -4.59
N ASN A 22 13.58 0.94 -5.75
CA ASN A 22 14.16 2.26 -5.99
C ASN A 22 13.11 3.39 -6.05
N LEU A 23 11.82 3.05 -6.12
CA LEU A 23 10.74 4.04 -6.17
C LEU A 23 10.28 4.44 -4.77
N SER A 24 10.30 5.75 -4.49
CA SER A 24 9.76 6.35 -3.26
C SER A 24 8.22 6.33 -3.25
N ASN A 25 7.63 6.36 -2.05
CA ASN A 25 6.16 6.33 -1.91
C ASN A 25 5.47 7.50 -2.64
N SER A 26 6.05 8.70 -2.60
CA SER A 26 5.53 9.87 -3.32
C SER A 26 5.55 9.68 -4.84
N ARG A 27 6.62 9.07 -5.36
CA ARG A 27 6.74 8.77 -6.79
C ARG A 27 5.77 7.69 -7.23
N ILE A 28 5.59 6.64 -6.42
CA ILE A 28 4.59 5.61 -6.67
C ILE A 28 3.19 6.22 -6.69
N PHE A 29 2.85 7.06 -5.70
CA PHE A 29 1.56 7.74 -5.64
C PHE A 29 1.28 8.58 -6.90
N GLY A 30 2.26 9.34 -7.39
CA GLY A 30 2.10 10.15 -8.61
C GLY A 30 2.04 9.35 -9.91
N MET A 31 2.56 8.11 -9.92
CA MET A 31 2.58 7.24 -11.11
C MET A 31 1.40 6.26 -11.18
N LEU A 32 0.68 6.07 -10.07
CA LEU A 32 -0.45 5.16 -10.01
C LEU A 32 -1.65 5.73 -10.74
N THR A 33 -2.17 4.96 -11.68
CA THR A 33 -3.41 5.24 -12.41
C THR A 33 -4.43 4.17 -12.09
N THR A 34 -5.64 4.59 -11.74
CA THR A 34 -6.74 3.69 -11.36
C THR A 34 -8.06 4.42 -11.49
N TYR A 35 -9.14 3.66 -11.59
CA TYR A 35 -10.50 4.19 -11.65
C TYR A 35 -11.07 4.58 -10.28
N ARG A 36 -10.39 4.22 -9.17
CA ARG A 36 -10.78 4.60 -7.79
C ARG A 36 -9.80 5.61 -7.22
N LYS A 37 -10.31 6.59 -6.48
CA LYS A 37 -9.46 7.58 -5.80
C LYS A 37 -8.53 6.90 -4.79
N ILE A 38 -7.23 7.14 -4.91
CA ILE A 38 -6.21 6.70 -3.96
C ILE A 38 -6.09 7.73 -2.83
N ILE A 39 -6.07 7.25 -1.59
CA ILE A 39 -5.88 8.05 -0.38
C ILE A 39 -4.42 8.02 0.05
N CYS A 40 -3.85 6.81 0.11
CA CYS A 40 -2.53 6.59 0.69
C CYS A 40 -1.80 5.47 -0.05
N VAL A 41 -0.48 5.59 -0.13
CA VAL A 41 0.42 4.56 -0.66
C VAL A 41 1.55 4.38 0.34
N LYS A 42 1.74 3.15 0.78
CA LYS A 42 2.75 2.78 1.78
C LYS A 42 3.51 1.53 1.34
N ARG A 43 4.81 1.68 1.09
CA ARG A 43 5.69 0.53 0.89
C ARG A 43 5.86 -0.26 2.19
N VAL A 44 5.75 -1.58 2.08
CA VAL A 44 6.02 -2.49 3.19
C VAL A 44 7.54 -2.55 3.37
N MET A 45 7.99 -2.35 4.61
CA MET A 45 9.40 -2.44 4.99
C MET A 45 9.60 -3.65 5.88
N ARG A 46 10.73 -4.34 5.70
CA ARG A 46 11.13 -5.48 6.54
C ARG A 46 12.29 -5.06 7.42
N LYS A 47 12.22 -5.40 8.70
CA LYS A 47 13.34 -5.24 9.64
C LYS A 47 14.36 -6.36 9.37
N LEU A 48 15.58 -5.99 9.01
CA LEU A 48 16.72 -6.88 8.87
C LEU A 48 17.67 -6.66 10.04
N LYS A 49 18.22 -7.72 10.62
CA LYS A 49 19.33 -7.62 11.57
C LYS A 49 20.62 -7.84 10.80
N ASN A 50 21.56 -6.90 10.90
CA ASN A 50 22.93 -7.12 10.43
C ASN A 50 23.73 -7.86 11.50
N ASP A 51 24.82 -8.51 11.12
CA ASP A 51 25.71 -9.27 12.02
C ASP A 51 26.25 -8.42 13.18
N ALA A 52 26.31 -7.10 13.01
CA ALA A 52 26.66 -6.13 14.04
C ALA A 52 25.51 -5.79 15.04
N GLY A 53 24.43 -6.58 15.07
CA GLY A 53 23.28 -6.38 15.97
C GLY A 53 22.38 -5.18 15.65
N ARG A 54 22.72 -4.36 14.65
CA ARG A 54 21.91 -3.21 14.22
C ARG A 54 20.72 -3.67 13.40
N SER A 55 19.56 -3.09 13.70
CA SER A 55 18.33 -3.30 12.95
C SER A 55 18.19 -2.27 11.84
N LEU A 56 18.23 -2.70 10.59
CA LEU A 56 18.00 -1.84 9.41
C LEU A 56 16.61 -2.11 8.84
N MET A 57 15.93 -1.06 8.37
CA MET A 57 14.68 -1.21 7.61
C MET A 57 15.01 -1.35 6.13
N GLN A 58 14.62 -2.47 5.53
CA GLN A 58 14.79 -2.73 4.11
C GLN A 58 13.45 -2.57 3.38
N SER A 59 13.45 -1.76 2.32
CA SER A 59 12.31 -1.63 1.41
C SER A 59 12.03 -2.94 0.70
N THR A 60 10.80 -3.44 0.77
CA THR A 60 10.38 -4.63 0.01
C THR A 60 9.78 -4.25 -1.33
N GLY A 61 9.62 -5.22 -2.23
CA GLY A 61 8.88 -5.05 -3.49
C GLY A 61 7.36 -4.98 -3.34
N THR A 62 6.85 -4.83 -2.11
CA THR A 62 5.42 -4.86 -1.80
C THR A 62 4.92 -3.49 -1.38
N VAL A 63 3.79 -3.06 -1.93
CA VAL A 63 3.19 -1.75 -1.67
C VAL A 63 1.72 -1.91 -1.30
N ALA A 64 1.34 -1.35 -0.15
CA ALA A 64 -0.05 -1.23 0.25
C ALA A 64 -0.64 0.08 -0.28
N ILE A 65 -1.85 0.03 -0.82
CA ILE A 65 -2.58 1.15 -1.41
C ILE A 65 -3.93 1.22 -0.72
N THR A 66 -4.29 2.40 -0.19
CA THR A 66 -5.61 2.66 0.39
C THR A 66 -6.47 3.41 -0.61
N PHE A 67 -7.64 2.87 -0.91
CA PHE A 67 -8.61 3.45 -1.83
C PHE A 67 -9.80 4.04 -1.06
N ALA A 68 -10.32 5.18 -1.54
CA ALA A 68 -11.58 5.75 -1.06
C ALA A 68 -12.77 5.00 -1.68
N SER A 69 -12.91 3.71 -1.37
CA SER A 69 -13.98 2.86 -1.87
C SER A 69 -14.30 1.73 -0.91
N LYS A 70 -15.50 1.15 -1.06
CA LYS A 70 -15.90 -0.10 -0.41
C LYS A 70 -15.51 -1.34 -1.21
N VAL A 71 -15.17 -1.16 -2.49
CA VAL A 71 -14.85 -2.26 -3.41
C VAL A 71 -13.39 -2.14 -3.81
N LEU A 72 -12.67 -3.24 -3.67
CA LEU A 72 -11.27 -3.32 -4.07
C LEU A 72 -11.18 -3.34 -5.60
N PRO A 73 -10.34 -2.51 -6.23
CA PRO A 73 -10.03 -2.66 -7.64
C PRO A 73 -9.32 -3.99 -7.91
N ASP A 74 -9.63 -4.67 -9.02
CA ASP A 74 -8.88 -5.87 -9.40
C ASP A 74 -7.45 -5.53 -9.85
N HIS A 75 -7.28 -4.34 -10.43
CA HIS A 75 -6.00 -3.90 -10.98
C HIS A 75 -5.73 -2.41 -10.78
N VAL A 76 -4.45 -2.07 -10.79
CA VAL A 76 -3.95 -0.70 -10.88
C VAL A 76 -2.81 -0.64 -11.90
N ASP A 77 -2.70 0.48 -12.59
CA ASP A 77 -1.59 0.71 -13.52
C ASP A 77 -0.52 1.55 -12.84
N LEU A 78 0.73 1.09 -12.92
CA LEU A 78 1.89 1.82 -12.46
C LEU A 78 2.84 1.99 -13.65
N HIS A 79 2.95 3.22 -14.15
CA HIS A 79 3.83 3.55 -15.28
C HIS A 79 3.61 2.65 -16.52
N GLY A 80 2.33 2.41 -16.86
CA GLY A 80 1.93 1.61 -18.02
C GLY A 80 1.93 0.09 -17.79
N TRP A 81 2.36 -0.39 -16.61
CA TRP A 81 2.24 -1.80 -16.24
C TRP A 81 1.05 -2.04 -15.32
N ARG A 82 0.29 -3.09 -15.63
CA ARG A 82 -0.88 -3.50 -14.86
C ARG A 82 -0.49 -4.45 -13.74
N PHE A 83 -0.82 -4.07 -12.51
CA PHE A 83 -0.62 -4.88 -11.31
C PHE A 83 -1.95 -5.41 -10.82
N VAL A 84 -1.98 -6.68 -10.41
CA VAL A 84 -3.11 -7.26 -9.68
C VAL A 84 -3.09 -6.76 -8.26
N VAL A 85 -4.24 -6.29 -7.77
CA VAL A 85 -4.39 -5.83 -6.39
C VAL A 85 -5.01 -6.95 -5.56
N ASN A 86 -4.31 -7.37 -4.52
CA ASN A 86 -4.81 -8.33 -3.55
C ASN A 86 -5.33 -7.60 -2.31
N GLN A 87 -6.35 -8.14 -1.65
CA GLN A 87 -6.86 -7.52 -0.42
C GLN A 87 -5.78 -7.51 0.67
N TYR A 88 -5.54 -6.34 1.27
CA TYR A 88 -4.66 -6.24 2.42
C TYR A 88 -5.39 -6.71 3.69
N ILE A 89 -4.93 -7.83 4.25
CA ILE A 89 -5.43 -8.33 5.53
C ILE A 89 -4.59 -7.70 6.64
N THR A 90 -5.16 -6.78 7.40
CA THR A 90 -4.46 -6.19 8.55
C THR A 90 -4.19 -7.26 9.60
N PRO A 91 -2.98 -7.31 10.17
CA PRO A 91 -2.69 -8.22 11.27
C PRO A 91 -3.67 -8.00 12.42
N VAL A 92 -4.37 -9.06 12.83
CA VAL A 92 -5.22 -9.02 14.02
C VAL A 92 -4.31 -8.88 15.23
N LYS A 93 -4.48 -7.81 16.00
CA LYS A 93 -3.83 -7.72 17.32
C LYS A 93 -4.56 -8.70 18.23
N GLN A 94 -3.91 -9.81 18.55
CA GLN A 94 -4.37 -10.67 19.64
C GLN A 94 -4.03 -9.96 20.96
N CYS A 95 -5.07 -9.77 21.79
CA CYS A 95 -4.99 -9.19 23.12
C CYS A 95 -4.57 -10.24 24.15
#